data_AF-A0A8T5U7E1-F1
#
_entry.id   AF-A0A8T5U7E1-F1
#
_cell.length_a   1.000
_cell.length_b   1.000
_cell.length_c   1.000
_cell.angle_alpha   90.00
_cell.angle_beta   90.00
_cell.angle_gamma   90.00
#
_symmetry.space_group_name_H-M   'P 1'
#
loop_
_entity.id
_entity.type
_entity.pdbx_description
1 polymer ?
#
loop_
_entity_poly.entity_id
_entity_poly.type
_entity_poly.pdbx_seq_one_letter_code
_entity_poly.pdbx_strand_id
1 'polypeptide(L)'
;MKIDLNKLDDDLGGDWFHHIHASSFGFLMKLGGIENYEVEKDDIIIHKEIMEETNFPTIKYNVITDKGSHIADKNEVKEILGKSLVDYVKKNKKLPFACKLKKFFKNGAAQIDYNPSQYEKFPIKILPKDHGISDLEEFFKDLKSEQVNPAKPQKEDKESGVKQWEIASSSDKSKVYTVTQKADGSFTCTCPQFVFRKKVCKHISECKS
;
A
#
# COMPACT_ATOMS: atom_id res chain seq x y z
N MET A 1 6.67 17.87 3.49
CA MET A 1 6.17 19.05 2.75
C MET A 1 4.67 18.91 2.52
N LYS A 2 3.98 19.95 2.04
CA LYS A 2 2.55 19.88 1.74
C LYS A 2 2.29 20.13 0.26
N ILE A 3 1.37 19.37 -0.33
CA ILE A 3 0.97 19.48 -1.73
C ILE A 3 -0.54 19.49 -1.88
N ASP A 4 -1.02 20.04 -2.99
CA ASP A 4 -2.42 20.00 -3.39
C ASP A 4 -2.61 18.85 -4.39
N LEU A 5 -3.21 17.75 -3.95
CA LEU A 5 -3.44 16.56 -4.77
C LEU A 5 -4.44 16.83 -5.91
N ASN A 6 -5.30 17.85 -5.79
CA ASN A 6 -6.20 18.26 -6.90
C ASN A 6 -5.45 18.97 -8.04
N LYS A 7 -4.18 19.32 -7.82
CA LYS A 7 -3.33 20.01 -8.79
C LYS A 7 -2.20 19.11 -9.31
N LEU A 8 -2.30 17.80 -9.13
CA LEU A 8 -1.38 16.87 -9.77
C LEU A 8 -1.58 16.92 -11.29
N ASP A 9 -0.49 17.10 -12.01
CA ASP A 9 -0.47 17.13 -13.47
C ASP A 9 -0.41 15.69 -14.00
N ASP A 10 -1.50 14.92 -13.82
CA ASP A 10 -1.55 13.49 -14.17
C ASP A 10 -2.72 13.05 -15.06
N ASP A 11 -3.47 14.03 -15.57
CA ASP A 11 -4.64 13.90 -16.44
C ASP A 11 -5.87 13.24 -15.78
N LEU A 12 -5.85 12.98 -14.47
CA LEU A 12 -6.99 12.39 -13.75
C LEU A 12 -7.72 13.47 -12.93
N GLY A 13 -9.05 13.38 -12.85
CA GLY A 13 -9.92 14.34 -12.16
C GLY A 13 -10.58 13.81 -10.88
N GLY A 14 -10.36 12.55 -10.53
CA GLY A 14 -10.99 11.91 -9.37
C GLY A 14 -10.41 12.31 -8.01
N ASP A 15 -11.04 11.85 -6.92
CA ASP A 15 -10.54 11.99 -5.54
C ASP A 15 -9.97 10.67 -4.98
N TRP A 16 -9.78 9.67 -5.84
CA TRP A 16 -9.34 8.34 -5.44
C TRP A 16 -7.81 8.26 -5.39
N PHE A 17 -7.28 8.69 -4.25
CA PHE A 17 -5.87 8.65 -3.93
C PHE A 17 -5.52 7.58 -2.90
N HIS A 18 -4.38 6.91 -3.10
CA HIS A 18 -3.66 6.17 -2.06
C HIS A 18 -2.27 6.79 -1.86
N HIS A 19 -1.66 6.55 -0.71
CA HIS A 19 -0.32 7.04 -0.36
C HIS A 19 0.56 5.90 0.13
N ILE A 20 1.75 5.77 -0.45
CA ILE A 20 2.84 4.95 0.08
C ILE A 20 3.89 5.88 0.66
N HIS A 21 4.15 5.75 1.97
CA HIS A 21 5.30 6.36 2.62
C HIS A 21 6.54 5.56 2.30
N ALA A 22 7.38 6.00 1.37
CA ALA A 22 8.48 5.19 0.85
C ALA A 22 9.51 4.85 1.95
N SER A 23 9.76 5.78 2.87
CA SER A 23 10.72 5.64 3.95
C SER A 23 10.34 4.59 5.01
N SER A 24 9.03 4.34 5.20
CA SER A 24 8.51 3.43 6.23
C SER A 24 7.73 2.24 5.66
N PHE A 25 7.41 2.26 4.37
CA PHE A 25 6.45 1.37 3.70
C PHE A 25 5.05 1.42 4.31
N GLY A 26 4.74 2.50 5.01
CA GLY A 26 3.38 2.81 5.42
C GLY A 26 2.47 2.99 4.22
N PHE A 27 1.20 2.59 4.35
CA PHE A 27 0.23 2.68 3.26
C PHE A 27 -1.12 3.24 3.72
N LEU A 28 -1.68 4.21 2.99
CA LEU A 28 -3.00 4.80 3.26
C LEU A 28 -3.88 4.66 2.01
N MET A 29 -5.08 4.12 2.20
CA MET A 29 -6.02 3.84 1.10
C MET A 29 -7.03 4.97 0.83
N LYS A 30 -7.20 5.89 1.77
CA LYS A 30 -8.18 6.98 1.68
C LYS A 30 -7.57 8.22 2.25
N LEU A 31 -7.29 9.16 1.37
CA LEU A 31 -6.72 10.44 1.74
C LEU A 31 -7.83 11.46 1.93
N GLY A 32 -7.60 12.42 2.80
CA GLY A 32 -8.43 13.61 2.98
C GLY A 32 -7.54 14.80 3.25
N GLY A 33 -8.13 16.00 3.30
CA GLY A 33 -7.34 17.23 3.28
C GLY A 33 -6.46 17.36 2.03
N ILE A 34 -6.99 16.89 0.90
CA ILE A 34 -6.24 16.71 -0.34
C ILE A 34 -5.66 18.02 -0.91
N GLU A 35 -6.20 19.18 -0.52
CA GLU A 35 -5.68 20.50 -0.93
C GLU A 35 -4.39 20.90 -0.19
N ASN A 36 -4.06 20.23 0.92
CA ASN A 36 -2.93 20.56 1.79
C ASN A 36 -2.33 19.30 2.43
N TYR A 37 -2.13 18.28 1.61
CA TYR A 37 -1.79 16.95 2.03
C TYR A 37 -0.30 16.82 2.36
N GLU A 38 0.03 16.26 3.52
CA GLU A 38 1.41 16.11 3.97
C GLU A 38 2.09 14.90 3.32
N VAL A 39 3.28 15.12 2.75
CA VAL A 39 4.08 14.11 2.05
C VAL A 39 5.57 14.29 2.34
N GLU A 40 6.35 13.23 2.23
CA GLU A 40 7.81 13.26 2.29
C GLU A 40 8.41 13.08 0.90
N LYS A 41 9.68 13.45 0.73
CA LYS A 41 10.43 13.17 -0.49
C LYS A 41 10.44 11.67 -0.76
N ASP A 42 10.33 11.29 -2.03
CA ASP A 42 10.30 9.91 -2.52
C ASP A 42 9.02 9.14 -2.17
N ASP A 43 8.06 9.74 -1.43
CA ASP A 43 6.73 9.17 -1.25
C ASP A 43 6.02 9.00 -2.60
N ILE A 44 5.06 8.07 -2.65
CA ILE A 44 4.30 7.76 -3.87
C ILE A 44 2.81 7.98 -3.61
N ILE A 45 2.21 8.90 -4.37
CA ILE A 45 0.76 9.06 -4.47
C ILE A 45 0.25 8.23 -5.64
N ILE A 46 -0.68 7.33 -5.39
CA ILE A 46 -1.36 6.55 -6.43
C ILE A 46 -2.71 7.20 -6.69
N HIS A 47 -2.88 7.81 -7.85
CA HIS A 47 -4.14 8.39 -8.27
C HIS A 47 -4.85 7.44 -9.24
N LYS A 48 -6.16 7.24 -9.04
CA LYS A 48 -6.96 6.31 -9.82
C LYS A 48 -8.26 6.94 -10.27
N GLU A 49 -8.69 6.58 -11.46
CA GLU A 49 -9.98 7.01 -12.00
C GLU A 49 -10.55 5.97 -12.95
N ILE A 50 -11.86 5.74 -12.89
CA ILE A 50 -12.56 4.93 -13.89
C ILE A 50 -13.04 5.89 -14.98
N MET A 51 -12.37 5.88 -16.13
CA MET A 51 -12.73 6.72 -17.28
C MET A 51 -14.01 6.17 -17.93
N GLU A 52 -14.82 7.03 -18.54
CA GLU A 52 -16.13 6.67 -19.16
C GLU A 52 -16.03 5.50 -20.16
N GLU A 53 -14.90 5.37 -20.85
CA GLU A 53 -14.66 4.33 -21.86
C GLU A 53 -14.02 3.04 -21.30
N THR A 54 -13.72 2.97 -20.00
CA THR A 54 -12.93 1.88 -19.41
C THR A 54 -13.64 1.22 -18.22
N ASN A 55 -13.62 -0.11 -18.18
CA ASN A 55 -14.14 -0.88 -17.04
C ASN A 55 -13.12 -1.07 -15.90
N PHE A 56 -11.87 -0.67 -16.12
CA PHE A 56 -10.78 -0.78 -15.17
C PHE A 56 -10.26 0.62 -14.86
N PRO A 57 -9.84 0.89 -13.61
CA PRO A 57 -9.30 2.19 -13.27
C PRO A 57 -7.98 2.42 -14.02
N THR A 58 -7.87 3.60 -14.64
CA THR A 58 -6.58 4.19 -14.98
C THR A 58 -5.83 4.47 -13.69
N ILE A 59 -4.53 4.18 -13.67
CA ILE A 59 -3.68 4.37 -12.48
C ILE A 59 -2.49 5.22 -12.87
N LYS A 60 -2.27 6.32 -12.16
CA LYS A 60 -1.08 7.16 -12.25
C LYS A 60 -0.31 7.09 -10.93
N TYR A 61 1.01 7.05 -11.03
CA TYR A 61 1.89 7.12 -9.87
C TYR A 61 2.57 8.48 -9.89
N ASN A 62 2.38 9.27 -8.84
CA ASN A 62 3.03 10.56 -8.66
C ASN A 62 4.12 10.39 -7.59
N VAL A 63 5.38 10.52 -7.99
CA VAL A 63 6.52 10.47 -7.08
C VAL A 63 6.78 11.88 -6.55
N ILE A 64 6.94 11.98 -5.23
CA ILE A 64 7.19 13.25 -4.56
C ILE A 64 8.68 13.61 -4.64
N THR A 65 8.97 14.85 -5.02
CA THR A 65 10.31 15.41 -5.14
C THR A 65 10.43 16.68 -4.30
N ASP A 66 11.64 17.22 -4.17
CA ASP A 66 11.86 18.48 -3.45
C ASP A 66 11.14 19.69 -4.09
N LYS A 67 10.68 19.57 -5.35
CA LYS A 67 10.04 20.64 -6.13
C LYS A 67 8.55 20.44 -6.37
N GLY A 68 7.94 19.37 -5.86
CA GLY A 68 6.56 19.00 -6.15
C GLY A 68 6.46 17.51 -6.43
N SER A 69 5.86 17.13 -7.55
CA SER A 69 5.75 15.74 -7.99
C SER A 69 5.88 15.61 -9.50
N HIS A 70 6.12 14.39 -9.97
CA HIS A 70 6.03 14.03 -11.38
C HIS A 70 5.37 12.66 -11.55
N ILE A 71 4.77 12.44 -12.72
CA ILE A 71 4.25 11.14 -13.09
C ILE A 71 5.43 10.18 -13.30
N ALA A 72 5.43 9.09 -12.57
CA ALA A 72 6.37 7.99 -12.70
C ALA A 72 5.69 6.77 -13.31
N ASP A 73 6.47 5.95 -14.01
CA ASP A 73 6.03 4.62 -14.38
C ASP A 73 6.18 3.64 -13.19
N LYS A 74 5.62 2.44 -13.34
CA LYS A 74 5.71 1.43 -12.29
C LYS A 74 7.14 0.91 -12.06
N ASN A 75 8.06 1.07 -13.03
CA ASN A 75 9.45 0.66 -12.87
C ASN A 75 10.21 1.62 -11.98
N GLU A 76 10.09 2.92 -12.22
CA GLU A 76 10.67 3.97 -11.37
C GLU A 76 10.18 3.85 -9.93
N VAL A 77 8.87 3.63 -9.71
CA VAL A 77 8.32 3.39 -8.37
C VAL A 77 9.00 2.19 -7.68
N LYS A 78 9.24 1.10 -8.41
CA LYS A 78 9.93 -0.08 -7.85
C LYS A 78 11.40 0.21 -7.53
N GLU A 79 12.07 1.06 -8.30
CA GLU A 79 13.46 1.45 -8.04
C GLU A 79 13.57 2.29 -6.77
N ILE A 80 12.68 3.28 -6.61
CA ILE A 80 12.58 4.13 -5.41
C ILE A 80 12.28 3.27 -4.17
N LEU A 81 11.29 2.38 -4.27
CA LEU A 81 10.97 1.44 -3.19
C LEU A 81 12.12 0.46 -2.94
N GLY A 82 12.85 0.04 -3.97
CA GLY A 82 14.01 -0.84 -3.82
C GLY A 82 15.14 -0.21 -3.00
N LYS A 83 15.48 1.04 -3.31
CA LYS A 83 16.44 1.82 -2.53
C LYS A 83 15.96 2.00 -1.08
N SER A 84 14.71 2.44 -0.91
CA SER A 84 14.12 2.68 0.41
C SER A 84 14.05 1.41 1.25
N LEU A 85 13.77 0.25 0.62
CA LEU A 85 13.76 -1.06 1.28
C LEU A 85 15.12 -1.41 1.85
N VAL A 86 16.18 -1.24 1.06
CA VAL A 86 17.54 -1.54 1.51
C VAL A 86 17.93 -0.64 2.68
N ASP A 87 17.64 0.65 2.58
CA ASP A 87 17.93 1.62 3.64
C ASP A 87 17.15 1.28 4.93
N TYR A 88 15.88 0.89 4.78
CA TYR A 88 15.04 0.42 5.88
C TYR A 88 15.65 -0.80 6.57
N VAL A 89 16.04 -1.83 5.81
CA VAL A 89 16.60 -3.07 6.34
C VAL A 89 17.95 -2.82 7.00
N LYS A 90 18.81 -1.99 6.39
CA LYS A 90 20.10 -1.59 6.97
C LYS A 90 19.92 -0.97 8.35
N LYS A 91 18.92 -0.07 8.50
CA LYS A 91 18.61 0.65 9.74
C LYS A 91 17.91 -0.22 10.79
N ASN A 92 16.90 -0.99 10.39
CA ASN A 92 15.97 -1.64 11.32
C ASN A 92 16.22 -3.13 11.52
N LYS A 93 17.05 -3.77 10.69
CA LYS A 93 17.35 -5.21 10.71
C LYS A 93 16.09 -6.08 10.67
N LYS A 94 15.10 -5.68 9.88
CA LYS A 94 13.82 -6.38 9.63
C LYS A 94 13.24 -5.94 8.29
N LEU A 95 12.33 -6.74 7.75
CA LEU A 95 11.55 -6.35 6.57
C LEU A 95 10.44 -5.37 6.99
N PRO A 96 10.17 -4.32 6.21
CA PRO A 96 9.12 -3.36 6.52
C PRO A 96 7.72 -3.98 6.32
N PHE A 97 6.69 -3.23 6.70
CA PHE A 97 5.30 -3.67 6.61
C PHE A 97 4.95 -4.19 5.21
N ALA A 98 4.19 -5.28 5.16
CA ALA A 98 3.69 -5.93 3.96
C ALA A 98 4.77 -6.33 2.92
N CYS A 99 6.03 -6.41 3.33
CA CYS A 99 7.13 -6.90 2.50
C CYS A 99 7.44 -8.36 2.81
N LYS A 100 7.59 -9.17 1.75
CA LYS A 100 7.97 -10.59 1.89
C LYS A 100 9.04 -10.96 0.88
N LEU A 101 10.11 -11.58 1.37
CA LEU A 101 11.10 -12.22 0.51
C LEU A 101 10.42 -13.34 -0.30
N LYS A 102 10.45 -13.19 -1.63
CA LYS A 102 9.78 -14.11 -2.55
C LYS A 102 10.72 -15.19 -3.06
N LYS A 103 11.90 -14.80 -3.54
CA LYS A 103 12.92 -15.70 -4.08
C LYS A 103 14.26 -14.99 -4.29
N PHE A 104 15.32 -15.80 -4.38
CA PHE A 104 16.60 -15.42 -4.95
C PHE A 104 16.68 -15.89 -6.41
N PHE A 105 17.38 -15.12 -7.23
CA PHE A 105 17.64 -15.43 -8.63
C PHE A 105 19.08 -15.92 -8.82
N LYS A 106 19.32 -16.70 -9.88
CA LYS A 106 20.65 -17.23 -10.22
C LYS A 106 21.71 -16.15 -10.45
N ASN A 107 21.31 -14.93 -10.79
CA ASN A 107 22.20 -13.80 -10.98
C ASN A 107 22.54 -13.06 -9.67
N GLY A 108 22.20 -13.64 -8.52
CA GLY A 108 22.41 -13.05 -7.19
C GLY A 108 21.39 -11.99 -6.80
N ALA A 109 20.39 -11.67 -7.64
CA ALA A 109 19.34 -10.73 -7.27
C ALA A 109 18.33 -11.36 -6.29
N ALA A 110 17.63 -10.53 -5.51
CA ALA A 110 16.50 -10.95 -4.70
C ALA A 110 15.20 -10.29 -5.20
N GLN A 111 14.08 -10.99 -5.08
CA GLN A 111 12.75 -10.39 -5.22
C GLN A 111 12.08 -10.29 -3.86
N ILE A 112 11.62 -9.08 -3.54
CA ILE A 112 10.83 -8.77 -2.36
C ILE A 112 9.48 -8.28 -2.86
N ASP A 113 8.39 -8.93 -2.47
CA ASP A 113 7.04 -8.48 -2.82
C ASP A 113 6.55 -7.51 -1.74
N TYR A 114 6.24 -6.27 -2.11
CA TYR A 114 5.50 -5.32 -1.28
C TYR A 114 4.03 -5.31 -1.70
N ASN A 115 3.16 -5.80 -0.81
CA ASN A 115 1.73 -5.98 -1.06
C ASN A 115 0.88 -5.33 0.05
N PRO A 116 0.87 -3.99 0.16
CA PRO A 116 0.16 -3.30 1.25
C PRO A 116 -1.36 -3.43 1.16
N SER A 117 -1.89 -3.88 0.02
CA SER A 117 -3.30 -4.20 -0.17
C SER A 117 -3.47 -5.37 -1.15
N GLN A 118 -4.70 -5.85 -1.35
CA GLN A 118 -5.01 -6.87 -2.37
C GLN A 118 -4.84 -6.37 -3.81
N TYR A 119 -4.90 -5.05 -4.03
CA TYR A 119 -4.85 -4.41 -5.34
C TYR A 119 -3.47 -3.82 -5.65
N GLU A 120 -2.76 -3.36 -4.62
CA GLU A 120 -1.43 -2.76 -4.75
C GLU A 120 -0.36 -3.83 -4.56
N LYS A 121 0.33 -4.15 -5.65
CA LYS A 121 1.40 -5.16 -5.68
C LYS A 121 2.62 -4.64 -6.41
N PHE A 122 3.75 -4.63 -5.70
CA PHE A 122 5.04 -4.17 -6.17
C PHE A 122 6.08 -5.28 -5.97
N PRO A 123 6.37 -6.08 -7.01
CA PRO A 123 7.50 -7.00 -6.98
C PRO A 123 8.80 -6.21 -7.16
N ILE A 124 9.47 -5.92 -6.05
CA ILE A 124 10.70 -5.14 -6.00
C ILE A 124 11.88 -6.07 -6.22
N LYS A 125 12.72 -5.76 -7.20
CA LYS A 125 13.93 -6.53 -7.50
C LYS A 125 15.14 -5.78 -6.96
N ILE A 126 15.92 -6.43 -6.11
CA ILE A 126 17.14 -5.90 -5.52
C ILE A 126 18.34 -6.56 -6.19
N LEU A 127 19.24 -5.74 -6.75
CA LEU A 127 20.52 -6.18 -7.30
C LEU A 127 21.63 -5.84 -6.30
N PRO A 128 22.50 -6.79 -5.93
CA PRO A 128 23.52 -6.55 -4.88
C PRO A 128 24.42 -5.35 -5.20
N LYS A 129 24.84 -5.22 -6.47
CA LYS A 129 25.76 -4.19 -6.96
C LYS A 129 25.21 -2.77 -6.82
N ASP A 130 23.93 -2.58 -7.02
CA ASP A 130 23.29 -1.25 -7.02
C ASP A 130 23.20 -0.65 -5.62
N HIS A 131 23.39 -1.48 -4.58
CA HIS A 131 23.19 -1.11 -3.19
C HIS A 131 24.39 -1.35 -2.28
N GLY A 132 25.53 -1.74 -2.86
CA GLY A 132 26.77 -2.05 -2.13
C GLY A 132 26.60 -3.22 -1.17
N ILE A 133 25.79 -4.22 -1.54
CA ILE A 133 25.58 -5.44 -0.74
C ILE A 133 26.36 -6.58 -1.39
N SER A 134 27.22 -7.26 -0.63
CA SER A 134 28.03 -8.37 -1.14
C SER A 134 27.24 -9.68 -1.26
N ASP A 135 26.33 -9.94 -0.33
CA ASP A 135 25.54 -11.17 -0.24
C ASP A 135 24.10 -10.83 0.18
N LEU A 136 23.14 -11.00 -0.74
CA LEU A 136 21.73 -10.74 -0.45
C LEU A 136 21.07 -11.87 0.35
N GLU A 137 21.57 -13.10 0.27
CA GLU A 137 21.02 -14.21 1.04
C GLU A 137 21.28 -13.98 2.52
N GLU A 138 22.53 -13.66 2.89
CA GLU A 138 22.87 -13.31 4.27
C GLU A 138 22.21 -11.99 4.70
N PHE A 139 22.12 -10.98 3.81
CA PHE A 139 21.50 -9.69 4.14
C PHE A 139 20.01 -9.80 4.51
N PHE A 140 19.26 -10.68 3.85
CA PHE A 140 17.83 -10.91 4.12
C PHE A 140 17.57 -12.12 5.02
N LYS A 141 18.61 -12.79 5.51
CA LYS A 141 18.50 -14.01 6.32
C LYS A 141 17.73 -13.76 7.60
N ASP A 142 16.79 -14.66 7.87
CA ASP A 142 15.97 -14.69 9.09
C ASP A 142 15.20 -13.39 9.40
N LEU A 143 15.11 -12.45 8.44
CA LEU A 143 14.39 -11.21 8.63
C LEU A 143 12.89 -11.44 8.67
N LYS A 144 12.27 -10.98 9.75
CA LYS A 144 10.81 -10.98 9.90
C LYS A 144 10.22 -9.67 9.34
N SER A 145 9.02 -9.76 8.78
CA SER A 145 8.25 -8.59 8.36
C SER A 145 7.57 -7.93 9.54
N GLU A 146 7.51 -6.60 9.52
CA GLU A 146 6.52 -5.90 10.34
C GLU A 146 5.11 -6.31 9.95
N GLN A 147 4.27 -6.49 10.97
CA GLN A 147 2.88 -6.89 10.80
C GLN A 147 1.93 -5.70 10.87
N VAL A 148 2.39 -4.58 11.44
CA VAL A 148 1.58 -3.37 11.64
C VAL A 148 1.96 -2.35 10.60
N ASN A 149 0.95 -1.76 9.95
CA ASN A 149 1.14 -0.65 9.04
C ASN A 149 1.65 0.58 9.82
N PRO A 150 2.86 1.11 9.50
CA PRO A 150 3.42 2.24 10.25
C PRO A 150 2.79 3.58 9.84
N ALA A 151 2.03 3.64 8.75
CA ALA A 151 1.33 4.86 8.37
C ALA A 151 0.27 5.25 9.40
N LYS A 152 0.24 6.54 9.73
CA LYS A 152 -0.82 7.12 10.55
C LYS A 152 -1.68 8.01 9.65
N PRO A 153 -3.02 7.86 9.65
CA PRO A 153 -3.90 8.78 8.94
C PRO A 153 -3.66 10.22 9.41
N GLN A 154 -3.69 11.16 8.48
CA GLN A 154 -3.68 12.59 8.77
C GLN A 154 -5.04 13.03 9.34
N LYS A 155 -5.09 14.20 9.97
CA LYS A 155 -6.28 14.69 10.68
C LYS A 155 -7.55 14.71 9.83
N GLU A 156 -7.40 14.99 8.53
CA GLU A 156 -8.50 15.08 7.58
C GLU A 156 -8.66 13.81 6.74
N ASP A 157 -7.75 12.84 6.87
CA ASP A 157 -7.90 11.54 6.23
C ASP A 157 -9.17 10.88 6.74
N LYS A 158 -9.98 10.41 5.80
CA LYS A 158 -11.17 9.64 6.13
C LYS A 158 -10.69 8.36 6.81
N GLU A 159 -10.96 8.20 8.10
CA GLU A 159 -10.65 6.98 8.84
C GLU A 159 -11.07 5.77 7.99
N SER A 160 -10.10 4.93 7.65
CA SER A 160 -10.30 3.65 6.96
C SER A 160 -10.91 2.64 7.92
N GLY A 161 -12.07 2.99 8.48
CA GLY A 161 -12.74 2.27 9.55
C GLY A 161 -12.02 2.27 10.88
N VAL A 162 -12.72 2.73 11.91
CA VAL A 162 -12.29 2.78 13.32
C VAL A 162 -11.80 1.42 13.81
N LYS A 163 -12.38 0.33 13.28
CA LYS A 163 -12.09 -1.05 13.71
C LYS A 163 -12.14 -2.02 12.54
N GLN A 164 -11.16 -2.92 12.48
CA GLN A 164 -11.10 -4.01 11.51
C GLN A 164 -11.00 -5.36 12.23
N TRP A 165 -11.68 -6.36 11.68
CA TRP A 165 -11.62 -7.75 12.17
C TRP A 165 -11.37 -8.69 10.99
N GLU A 166 -10.50 -9.66 11.22
CA GLU A 166 -10.26 -10.77 10.31
C GLU A 166 -11.10 -11.98 10.77
N ILE A 167 -12.04 -12.40 9.92
CA ILE A 167 -12.96 -13.50 10.22
C ILE A 167 -12.76 -14.62 9.20
N ALA A 168 -12.39 -15.79 9.68
CA ALA A 168 -12.24 -16.97 8.84
C ALA A 168 -13.60 -17.40 8.24
N SER A 169 -13.59 -17.84 6.99
CA SER A 169 -14.79 -18.40 6.36
C SER A 169 -15.23 -19.67 7.08
N SER A 170 -16.49 -19.73 7.49
CA SER A 170 -17.04 -20.91 8.17
C SER A 170 -17.02 -22.19 7.32
N SER A 171 -16.97 -22.07 5.99
CA SER A 171 -16.94 -23.20 5.05
C SER A 171 -15.55 -23.53 4.52
N ASP A 172 -14.58 -22.62 4.66
CA ASP A 172 -13.23 -22.77 4.12
C ASP A 172 -12.23 -22.01 4.99
N LYS A 173 -11.64 -22.69 5.96
CA LYS A 173 -10.73 -22.07 6.95
C LYS A 173 -9.47 -21.44 6.33
N SER A 174 -9.18 -21.70 5.05
CA SER A 174 -8.07 -21.06 4.33
C SER A 174 -8.40 -19.64 3.84
N LYS A 175 -9.69 -19.25 3.86
CA LYS A 175 -10.15 -17.92 3.45
C LYS A 175 -10.47 -17.08 4.67
N VAL A 176 -9.97 -15.85 4.67
CA VAL A 176 -10.22 -14.85 5.69
C VAL A 176 -10.91 -13.65 5.04
N TYR A 177 -11.95 -13.14 5.67
CA TYR A 177 -12.66 -11.94 5.25
C TYR A 177 -12.41 -10.83 6.26
N THR A 178 -12.22 -9.62 5.77
CA THR A 178 -12.02 -8.43 6.59
C THR A 178 -13.35 -7.73 6.75
N VAL A 179 -13.76 -7.50 8.00
CA VAL A 179 -14.87 -6.62 8.36
C VAL A 179 -14.29 -5.30 8.84
N THR A 180 -14.87 -4.18 8.40
CA THR A 180 -14.42 -2.84 8.74
C THR A 180 -15.62 -2.02 9.23
N GLN A 181 -15.56 -1.52 10.46
CA GLN A 181 -16.53 -0.55 10.98
C GLN A 181 -16.03 0.86 10.68
N LYS A 182 -16.80 1.64 9.91
CA LYS A 182 -16.54 3.04 9.58
C LYS A 182 -16.82 3.98 10.76
N ALA A 183 -16.29 5.20 10.67
CA ALA A 183 -16.50 6.26 11.67
C ALA A 183 -17.99 6.63 11.85
N ASP A 184 -18.78 6.51 10.79
CA ASP A 184 -20.24 6.71 10.82
C ASP A 184 -21.02 5.55 11.46
N GLY A 185 -20.32 4.53 11.98
CA GLY A 185 -20.91 3.32 12.56
C GLY A 185 -21.38 2.29 11.53
N SER A 186 -21.27 2.56 10.23
CA SER A 186 -21.58 1.60 9.17
C SER A 186 -20.50 0.52 9.04
N PHE A 187 -20.84 -0.61 8.45
CA PHE A 187 -19.92 -1.75 8.31
C PHE A 187 -19.70 -2.10 6.84
N THR A 188 -18.49 -2.53 6.50
CA THR A 188 -18.15 -3.18 5.23
C THR A 188 -17.51 -4.54 5.47
N CYS A 189 -17.65 -5.46 4.52
CA CYS A 189 -17.00 -6.77 4.58
C CYS A 189 -16.46 -7.17 3.20
N THR A 190 -15.31 -7.81 3.15
CA THR A 190 -14.72 -8.31 1.88
C THR A 190 -15.33 -9.62 1.40
N CYS A 191 -16.32 -10.19 2.10
CA CYS A 191 -16.93 -11.44 1.67
C CYS A 191 -17.82 -11.27 0.42
N PRO A 192 -17.94 -12.31 -0.43
CA PRO A 192 -18.74 -12.25 -1.65
C PRO A 192 -20.18 -11.78 -1.43
N GLN A 193 -20.80 -12.16 -0.30
CA GLN A 193 -22.17 -11.77 0.00
C GLN A 193 -22.31 -10.24 0.18
N PHE A 194 -21.36 -9.61 0.84
CA PHE A 194 -21.38 -8.15 1.03
C PHE A 194 -20.97 -7.43 -0.26
N VAL A 195 -19.87 -7.89 -0.89
CA VAL A 195 -19.32 -7.27 -2.12
C VAL A 195 -20.31 -7.32 -3.27
N PHE A 196 -20.89 -8.49 -3.56
CA PHE A 196 -21.75 -8.66 -4.75
C PHE A 196 -23.23 -8.39 -4.48
N ARG A 197 -23.73 -8.71 -3.28
CA ARG A 197 -25.16 -8.59 -2.99
C ARG A 197 -25.53 -7.36 -2.18
N LYS A 198 -24.53 -6.58 -1.71
CA LYS A 198 -24.72 -5.38 -0.86
C LYS A 198 -25.64 -5.63 0.35
N LYS A 199 -25.65 -6.87 0.86
CA LYS A 199 -26.43 -7.28 2.03
C LYS A 199 -25.52 -7.46 3.23
N VAL A 200 -26.04 -7.16 4.42
CA VAL A 200 -25.38 -7.47 5.69
C VAL A 200 -25.06 -8.96 5.72
N CYS A 201 -23.79 -9.29 5.97
CA CYS A 201 -23.31 -10.67 5.99
C CYS A 201 -23.13 -11.16 7.43
N LYS A 202 -23.05 -12.48 7.61
CA LYS A 202 -22.84 -13.11 8.92
C LYS A 202 -21.61 -12.59 9.68
N HIS A 203 -20.54 -12.25 8.95
CA HIS A 203 -19.30 -11.74 9.56
C HIS A 203 -19.52 -10.37 10.22
N ILE A 204 -20.38 -9.51 9.64
CA ILE A 204 -20.74 -8.23 10.27
C ILE A 204 -21.58 -8.47 11.54
N SER A 205 -22.48 -9.45 11.52
CA SER A 205 -23.28 -9.81 12.71
C SER A 205 -22.42 -10.35 13.84
N GLU A 206 -21.38 -11.13 13.53
CA GLU A 206 -20.42 -11.67 14.50
C GLU A 206 -19.61 -10.55 15.18
N CYS A 207 -19.26 -9.48 14.47
CA CYS A 207 -18.61 -8.30 15.06
C CYS A 207 -19.51 -7.43 15.93
N LYS A 208 -20.84 -7.55 15.80
CA LYS A 208 -21.82 -6.77 16.60
C LYS A 208 -22.19 -7.43 17.93
N SER A 209 -21.79 -8.68 18.13
CA SER A 209 -22.09 -9.50 19.30
C SER A 209 -21.04 -9.28 20.39
#